data_AF-A0A556P7H8-F1
#
_entry.id   AF-A0A556P7H8-F1
#
_cell.length_a   1.000
_cell.length_b   1.000
_cell.length_c   1.000
_cell.angle_alpha   90.00
_cell.angle_beta   90.00
_cell.angle_gamma   90.00
#
_symmetry.space_group_name_H-M   'P 1'
#
loop_
_entity.id
_entity.type
_entity.pdbx_description
1 polymer ?
#
loop_
_entity_poly.entity_id
_entity_poly.type
_entity_poly.pdbx_seq_one_letter_code
_entity_poly.pdbx_strand_id
1 'polypeptide(L)'
;MDLNKELKKLESLYLESPHRVFTMYLNTDPADPGNLDGKWQIHFKNAMQNFENYLKEDDDSDEKRNFWNVKEKVERFVQDEQPNFKKSLVIVAASDDSVWFAETLQMPVENEFHWEETAKLDQLKLIQKEFPKTGIILTQQEEIKCIDANLGSVNDTKVFELDLDTEDWRLHQGAHLADRNMGTSGAKSSKQDEFKDRFEAHRERWYKQVAPKLDKLAKDNGWQRIYLVGAHEETDDLEQAMNKPVENKINKNLLNHEETKVIEEVVFA
;
A
#
# COMPACT_ATOMS: atom_id res chain seq x y z
N MET A 1 -1.53 -9.14 -2.47
CA MET A 1 -1.01 -9.51 -3.81
C MET A 1 0.51 -9.36 -3.86
N ASP A 2 1.23 -10.18 -4.62
CA ASP A 2 2.66 -9.97 -4.90
C ASP A 2 2.86 -9.36 -6.30
N LEU A 3 2.95 -8.02 -6.36
CA LEU A 3 3.08 -7.29 -7.61
C LEU A 3 4.33 -7.69 -8.42
N ASN A 4 5.41 -8.15 -7.77
CA ASN A 4 6.60 -8.62 -8.52
C ASN A 4 6.29 -9.82 -9.39
N LYS A 5 5.48 -10.74 -8.87
CA LYS A 5 5.10 -11.95 -9.59
C LYS A 5 4.16 -11.60 -10.73
N GLU A 6 3.19 -10.72 -10.49
CA GLU A 6 2.27 -10.25 -11.53
C GLU A 6 3.00 -9.47 -12.63
N LEU A 7 3.88 -8.51 -12.27
CA LEU A 7 4.64 -7.75 -13.26
C LEU A 7 5.47 -8.65 -14.18
N LYS A 8 6.17 -9.65 -13.63
CA LYS A 8 6.92 -10.62 -14.46
C LYS A 8 6.02 -11.40 -15.42
N LYS A 9 4.81 -11.76 -14.99
CA LYS A 9 3.82 -12.42 -15.85
C LYS A 9 3.38 -11.48 -16.97
N LEU A 10 3.06 -10.24 -16.64
CA LEU A 10 2.61 -9.23 -17.60
C LEU A 10 3.73 -8.84 -18.59
N GLU A 11 4.99 -8.76 -18.14
CA GLU A 11 6.14 -8.45 -18.99
C GLU A 11 6.40 -9.53 -20.06
N SER A 12 6.08 -10.78 -19.75
CA SER A 12 6.24 -11.90 -20.68
C SER A 12 5.11 -12.02 -21.71
N LEU A 13 4.07 -11.19 -21.58
CA LEU A 13 2.89 -11.22 -22.45
C LEU A 13 3.20 -10.54 -23.79
N TYR A 14 3.06 -11.30 -24.87
CA TYR A 14 3.09 -10.82 -26.25
C TYR A 14 1.97 -11.52 -27.01
N LEU A 15 1.14 -10.75 -27.71
CA LEU A 15 0.04 -11.25 -28.52
C LEU A 15 0.17 -10.75 -29.96
N GLU A 16 -0.04 -11.66 -30.91
CA GLU A 16 -0.09 -11.35 -32.33
C GLU A 16 -1.52 -11.01 -32.76
N SER A 17 -1.65 -10.20 -33.81
CA SER A 17 -2.95 -9.90 -34.44
C SER A 17 -3.72 -11.19 -34.78
N PRO A 18 -5.05 -11.24 -34.56
CA PRO A 18 -5.94 -10.14 -34.15
C PRO A 18 -6.02 -9.92 -32.64
N HIS A 19 -5.19 -10.59 -31.85
CA HIS A 19 -5.17 -10.45 -30.40
C HIS A 19 -4.25 -9.32 -29.95
N ARG A 20 -4.74 -8.50 -29.03
CA ARG A 20 -3.98 -7.44 -28.37
C ARG A 20 -4.17 -7.49 -26.87
N VAL A 21 -3.34 -6.72 -26.19
CA VAL A 21 -3.36 -6.44 -24.77
C VAL A 21 -3.94 -5.05 -24.56
N PHE A 22 -5.03 -4.98 -23.82
CA PHE A 22 -5.54 -3.73 -23.29
C PHE A 22 -4.77 -3.37 -22.01
N THR A 23 -4.25 -2.15 -21.95
CA THR A 23 -3.67 -1.58 -20.74
C THR A 23 -4.36 -0.27 -20.41
N MET A 24 -4.76 -0.10 -19.16
CA MET A 24 -5.41 1.10 -18.66
C MET A 24 -4.80 1.51 -17.32
N TYR A 25 -4.40 2.77 -17.26
CA TYR A 25 -4.12 3.52 -16.06
C TYR A 25 -5.16 4.62 -15.96
N LEU A 26 -5.99 4.54 -14.94
CA LEU A 26 -7.05 5.50 -14.70
C LEU A 26 -6.85 6.14 -13.33
N ASN A 27 -6.57 7.43 -13.32
CA ASN A 27 -6.56 8.23 -12.12
C ASN A 27 -8.00 8.43 -11.63
N THR A 28 -8.26 8.11 -10.38
CA THR A 28 -9.56 8.27 -9.72
C THR A 28 -9.43 9.11 -8.45
N ASP A 29 -8.29 9.76 -8.22
CA ASP A 29 -8.00 10.55 -7.04
C ASP A 29 -8.95 11.77 -6.97
N PRO A 30 -9.83 11.87 -5.95
CA PRO A 30 -10.71 13.01 -5.78
C PRO A 30 -9.98 14.31 -5.44
N ALA A 31 -8.72 14.22 -4.97
CA ALA A 31 -7.90 15.38 -4.69
C ALA A 31 -7.25 15.99 -5.94
N ASP A 32 -7.21 15.27 -7.05
CA ASP A 32 -6.65 15.76 -8.32
C ASP A 32 -7.62 16.75 -8.99
N PRO A 33 -7.20 17.99 -9.28
CA PRO A 33 -8.01 18.97 -10.02
C PRO A 33 -8.57 18.44 -11.36
N GLY A 34 -7.85 17.53 -12.01
CA GLY A 34 -8.26 16.85 -13.24
C GLY A 34 -9.46 15.91 -13.04
N ASN A 35 -9.66 15.41 -11.83
CA ASN A 35 -10.68 14.41 -11.49
C ASN A 35 -11.82 14.91 -10.58
N LEU A 36 -11.84 16.22 -10.26
CA LEU A 36 -12.96 16.85 -9.55
C LEU A 36 -14.30 16.50 -10.19
N ASP A 37 -15.31 16.27 -9.36
CA ASP A 37 -16.67 15.88 -9.73
C ASP A 37 -16.75 14.56 -10.55
N GLY A 38 -15.79 13.65 -10.38
CA GLY A 38 -15.84 12.34 -11.03
C GLY A 38 -15.49 12.36 -12.52
N LYS A 39 -14.71 13.36 -12.96
CA LYS A 39 -14.25 13.51 -14.36
C LYS A 39 -13.46 12.31 -14.90
N TRP A 40 -12.95 11.43 -14.04
CA TRP A 40 -12.36 10.15 -14.45
C TRP A 40 -13.31 9.36 -15.38
N GLN A 41 -14.63 9.44 -15.18
CA GLN A 41 -15.64 8.79 -16.03
C GLN A 41 -15.58 9.31 -17.47
N ILE A 42 -15.29 10.60 -17.63
CA ILE A 42 -15.14 11.25 -18.93
C ILE A 42 -13.85 10.74 -19.60
N HIS A 43 -12.74 10.68 -18.87
CA HIS A 43 -11.49 10.12 -19.39
C HIS A 43 -11.66 8.68 -19.87
N PHE A 44 -12.26 7.83 -19.03
CA PHE A 44 -12.55 6.44 -19.38
C PHE A 44 -13.44 6.32 -20.63
N LYS A 45 -14.57 7.04 -20.65
CA LYS A 45 -15.51 7.00 -21.78
C LYS A 45 -14.86 7.49 -23.08
N ASN A 46 -14.10 8.59 -23.04
CA ASN A 46 -13.42 9.14 -24.20
C ASN A 46 -12.37 8.16 -24.73
N ALA A 47 -11.60 7.50 -23.86
CA ALA A 47 -10.63 6.50 -24.27
C ALA A 47 -11.29 5.31 -24.99
N MET A 48 -12.38 4.77 -24.43
CA MET A 48 -13.12 3.67 -25.08
C MET A 48 -13.66 4.08 -26.46
N GLN A 49 -14.19 5.30 -26.58
CA GLN A 49 -14.69 5.82 -27.85
C GLN A 49 -13.57 6.03 -28.88
N ASN A 50 -12.39 6.47 -28.45
CA ASN A 50 -11.25 6.66 -29.33
C ASN A 50 -10.80 5.34 -29.97
N PHE A 51 -10.69 4.26 -29.18
CA PHE A 51 -10.37 2.94 -29.73
C PHE A 51 -11.44 2.41 -30.68
N GLU A 52 -12.73 2.59 -30.35
CA GLU A 52 -13.80 2.20 -31.27
C GLU A 52 -13.72 2.92 -32.61
N ASN A 53 -13.34 4.20 -32.62
CA ASN A 53 -13.25 4.99 -33.84
C ASN A 53 -12.04 4.57 -34.66
N TYR A 54 -10.88 4.40 -34.03
CA TYR A 54 -9.67 3.89 -34.67
C TYR A 54 -9.89 2.50 -35.31
N LEU A 55 -10.51 1.57 -34.57
CA LEU A 55 -10.81 0.22 -35.05
C LEU A 55 -12.00 0.14 -36.03
N LYS A 56 -12.73 1.25 -36.27
CA LYS A 56 -13.74 1.33 -37.34
C LYS A 56 -13.13 1.74 -38.68
N GLU A 57 -12.00 2.44 -38.65
CA GLU A 57 -11.25 2.85 -39.85
C GLU A 57 -10.37 1.70 -40.38
N ASP A 58 -10.05 0.73 -39.51
CA ASP A 58 -9.36 -0.51 -39.88
C ASP A 58 -10.35 -1.59 -40.38
N ASP A 59 -9.94 -2.39 -41.36
CA ASP A 59 -10.79 -3.39 -42.04
C ASP A 59 -10.76 -4.77 -41.33
N ASP A 60 -10.06 -4.88 -40.20
CA ASP A 60 -9.95 -6.11 -39.39
C ASP A 60 -11.18 -6.33 -38.48
N SER A 61 -12.10 -7.20 -38.94
CA SER A 61 -13.30 -7.56 -38.19
C SER A 61 -13.03 -8.33 -36.90
N ASP A 62 -11.94 -9.11 -36.83
CA ASP A 62 -11.62 -9.98 -35.70
C ASP A 62 -10.96 -9.19 -34.57
N GLU A 63 -10.03 -8.29 -34.89
CA GLU A 63 -9.41 -7.39 -33.88
C GLU A 63 -10.47 -6.50 -33.23
N LYS A 64 -11.40 -5.97 -34.04
CA LYS A 64 -12.54 -5.19 -33.54
C LYS A 64 -13.43 -6.00 -32.59
N ARG A 65 -13.74 -7.25 -32.94
CA ARG A 65 -14.54 -8.14 -32.07
C ARG A 65 -13.81 -8.43 -30.76
N ASN A 66 -12.50 -8.66 -30.81
CA ASN A 66 -11.65 -8.88 -29.65
C ASN A 66 -11.65 -7.66 -28.72
N PHE A 67 -11.52 -6.45 -29.25
CA PHE A 67 -11.63 -5.23 -28.48
C PHE A 67 -12.99 -5.10 -27.80
N TRP A 68 -14.10 -5.34 -28.52
CA TRP A 68 -15.45 -5.27 -27.94
C TRP A 68 -15.63 -6.20 -26.75
N ASN A 69 -15.10 -7.43 -26.81
CA ASN A 69 -15.17 -8.38 -25.70
C ASN A 69 -14.40 -7.86 -24.47
N VAL A 70 -13.21 -7.31 -24.67
CA VAL A 70 -12.40 -6.74 -23.58
C VAL A 70 -13.09 -5.52 -23.00
N LYS A 71 -13.57 -4.62 -23.85
CA LYS A 71 -14.32 -3.42 -23.45
C LYS A 71 -15.50 -3.76 -22.55
N GLU A 72 -16.34 -4.73 -22.92
CA GLU A 72 -17.50 -5.10 -22.10
C GLU A 72 -17.09 -5.60 -20.71
N LYS A 73 -16.02 -6.41 -20.64
CA LYS A 73 -15.48 -6.90 -19.36
C LYS A 73 -14.95 -5.75 -18.49
N VAL A 74 -14.22 -4.82 -19.11
CA VAL A 74 -13.66 -3.65 -18.43
C VAL A 74 -14.76 -2.72 -17.93
N GLU A 75 -15.76 -2.40 -18.75
CA GLU A 75 -16.89 -1.55 -18.36
C GLU A 75 -17.66 -2.14 -17.19
N ARG A 76 -17.92 -3.46 -17.23
CA ARG A 76 -18.58 -4.17 -16.13
C ARG A 76 -17.76 -4.11 -14.85
N PHE A 77 -16.47 -4.41 -14.93
CA PHE A 77 -15.58 -4.33 -13.76
C PHE A 77 -15.53 -2.92 -13.17
N VAL A 78 -15.40 -1.90 -14.01
CA VAL A 78 -15.39 -0.49 -13.58
C VAL A 78 -16.68 -0.14 -12.86
N GLN A 79 -17.83 -0.57 -13.37
CA GLN A 79 -19.13 -0.33 -12.74
C GLN A 79 -19.26 -1.03 -11.38
N ASP A 80 -18.85 -2.29 -11.31
CA ASP A 80 -18.98 -3.11 -10.10
C ASP A 80 -18.02 -2.64 -8.98
N GLU A 81 -16.78 -2.27 -9.34
CA GLU A 81 -15.75 -1.85 -8.39
C GLU A 81 -15.72 -0.35 -8.08
N GLN A 82 -16.53 0.47 -8.77
CA GLN A 82 -16.58 1.91 -8.55
C GLN A 82 -16.68 2.32 -7.06
N PRO A 83 -17.50 1.67 -6.20
CA PRO A 83 -17.59 2.03 -4.78
C PRO A 83 -16.28 1.81 -4.00
N ASN A 84 -15.37 0.97 -4.52
CA ASN A 84 -14.12 0.58 -3.89
C ASN A 84 -12.90 1.27 -4.52
N PHE A 85 -13.12 2.22 -5.43
CA PHE A 85 -12.03 2.96 -6.04
C PHE A 85 -11.22 3.72 -4.99
N LYS A 86 -9.90 3.66 -5.17
CA LYS A 86 -8.91 4.39 -4.39
C LYS A 86 -8.45 5.59 -5.24
N LYS A 87 -7.16 5.90 -5.24
CA LYS A 87 -6.59 6.99 -6.06
C LYS A 87 -6.38 6.61 -7.52
N SER A 88 -6.30 5.31 -7.83
CA SER A 88 -6.27 4.85 -9.22
C SER A 88 -6.84 3.45 -9.40
N LEU A 89 -7.15 3.14 -10.66
CA LEU A 89 -7.49 1.83 -11.18
C LEU A 89 -6.52 1.47 -12.31
N VAL A 90 -5.88 0.31 -12.21
CA VAL A 90 -5.02 -0.25 -13.26
C VAL A 90 -5.61 -1.55 -13.77
N ILE A 91 -5.78 -1.65 -15.09
CA ILE A 91 -6.25 -2.89 -15.75
C ILE A 91 -5.28 -3.28 -16.85
N VAL A 92 -4.89 -4.56 -16.87
CA VAL A 92 -4.23 -5.20 -18.01
C VAL A 92 -5.03 -6.45 -18.38
N ALA A 93 -5.58 -6.46 -19.59
CA ALA A 93 -6.44 -7.54 -20.06
C ALA A 93 -6.00 -8.01 -21.44
N ALA A 94 -5.74 -9.31 -21.57
CA ALA A 94 -5.49 -9.94 -22.85
C ALA A 94 -6.81 -10.28 -23.54
N SER A 95 -6.90 -9.99 -24.83
CA SER A 95 -8.11 -10.25 -25.63
C SER A 95 -8.42 -11.72 -25.89
N ASP A 96 -7.45 -12.60 -25.67
CA ASP A 96 -7.60 -14.07 -25.72
C ASP A 96 -7.92 -14.68 -24.34
N ASP A 97 -8.17 -13.85 -23.33
CA ASP A 97 -8.43 -14.23 -21.93
C ASP A 97 -7.26 -14.90 -21.20
N SER A 98 -6.04 -14.88 -21.76
CA SER A 98 -4.85 -15.42 -21.10
C SER A 98 -4.43 -14.64 -19.84
N VAL A 99 -4.81 -13.36 -19.77
CA VAL A 99 -4.47 -12.43 -18.68
C VAL A 99 -5.66 -11.54 -18.33
N TRP A 100 -5.97 -11.48 -17.04
CA TRP A 100 -6.81 -10.47 -16.42
C TRP A 100 -6.12 -9.98 -15.14
N PHE A 101 -5.68 -8.74 -15.15
CA PHE A 101 -5.11 -8.03 -14.01
C PHE A 101 -5.92 -6.76 -13.81
N ALA A 102 -6.47 -6.56 -12.63
CA ALA A 102 -7.28 -5.39 -12.31
C ALA A 102 -7.13 -5.05 -10.83
N GLU A 103 -6.54 -3.90 -10.52
CA GLU A 103 -6.20 -3.52 -9.14
C GLU A 103 -6.50 -2.04 -8.90
N THR A 104 -7.05 -1.72 -7.72
CA THR A 104 -7.20 -0.35 -7.23
C THR A 104 -6.04 0.01 -6.30
N LEU A 105 -5.38 1.14 -6.53
CA LEU A 105 -4.17 1.53 -5.81
C LEU A 105 -4.38 2.82 -5.02
N GLN A 106 -3.69 2.94 -3.88
CA GLN A 106 -3.65 4.18 -3.08
C GLN A 106 -2.69 5.24 -3.65
N MET A 107 -2.19 5.03 -4.87
CA MET A 107 -1.32 5.96 -5.59
C MET A 107 -2.04 6.55 -6.79
N PRO A 108 -1.92 7.86 -7.05
CA PRO A 108 -2.38 8.40 -8.32
C PRO A 108 -1.52 7.85 -9.47
N VAL A 109 -2.11 7.86 -10.66
CA VAL A 109 -1.45 7.49 -11.93
C VAL A 109 -1.72 8.58 -12.95
N GLU A 110 -0.98 8.60 -14.05
CA GLU A 110 -1.38 9.37 -15.21
C GLU A 110 -2.40 8.58 -16.03
N ASN A 111 -3.42 9.28 -16.56
CA ASN A 111 -4.44 8.66 -17.40
C ASN A 111 -3.83 8.19 -18.72
N GLU A 112 -3.66 6.88 -18.88
CA GLU A 112 -3.06 6.26 -20.07
C GLU A 112 -3.86 5.02 -20.48
N PHE A 113 -4.05 4.85 -21.79
CA PHE A 113 -4.83 3.75 -22.36
C PHE A 113 -4.15 3.23 -23.61
N HIS A 114 -3.97 1.91 -23.70
CA HIS A 114 -3.28 1.25 -24.80
C HIS A 114 -4.02 0.00 -25.25
N TRP A 115 -3.92 -0.27 -26.55
CA TRP A 115 -4.38 -1.48 -27.21
C TRP A 115 -3.27 -1.94 -28.15
N GLU A 116 -2.38 -2.79 -27.66
CA GLU A 116 -1.09 -3.10 -28.32
C GLU A 116 -0.70 -4.58 -28.17
N GLU A 117 0.41 -5.02 -28.79
CA GLU A 117 0.90 -6.41 -28.70
C GLU A 117 1.39 -6.80 -27.31
N THR A 118 1.80 -5.81 -26.50
CA THR A 118 2.37 -5.99 -25.17
C THR A 118 1.70 -5.08 -24.15
N ALA A 119 1.76 -5.47 -22.87
CA ALA A 119 1.30 -4.63 -21.78
C ALA A 119 2.22 -3.41 -21.57
N LYS A 120 1.64 -2.22 -21.32
CA LYS A 120 2.42 -1.05 -20.90
C LYS A 120 2.57 -1.03 -19.38
N LEU A 121 3.78 -1.24 -18.89
CA LEU A 121 4.02 -1.50 -17.46
C LEU A 121 4.85 -0.41 -16.76
N ASP A 122 5.13 0.69 -17.46
CA ASP A 122 6.07 1.70 -16.99
C ASP A 122 5.61 2.35 -15.67
N GLN A 123 4.35 2.76 -15.58
CA GLN A 123 3.79 3.33 -14.36
C GLN A 123 3.72 2.31 -13.20
N LEU A 124 3.32 1.05 -13.45
CA LEU A 124 3.34 0.03 -12.40
C LEU A 124 4.75 -0.25 -11.86
N LYS A 125 5.77 -0.27 -12.74
CA LYS A 125 7.17 -0.44 -12.32
C LYS A 125 7.65 0.75 -11.51
N LEU A 126 7.27 1.96 -11.89
CA LEU A 126 7.58 3.17 -11.14
C LEU A 126 6.97 3.12 -9.73
N ILE A 127 5.66 2.84 -9.63
CA ILE A 127 4.95 2.71 -8.35
C ILE A 127 5.60 1.63 -7.48
N GLN A 128 5.95 0.47 -8.06
CA GLN A 128 6.62 -0.59 -7.30
C GLN A 128 7.97 -0.15 -6.73
N LYS A 129 8.74 0.60 -7.50
CA LYS A 129 10.04 1.12 -7.09
C LYS A 129 9.90 2.21 -6.02
N GLU A 130 8.90 3.06 -6.14
CA GLU A 130 8.64 4.14 -5.19
C GLU A 130 8.00 3.63 -3.89
N PHE A 131 7.14 2.61 -3.97
CA PHE A 131 6.37 2.07 -2.85
C PHE A 131 6.54 0.55 -2.73
N PRO A 132 7.77 0.07 -2.45
CA PRO A 132 8.00 -1.35 -2.25
C PRO A 132 7.33 -1.82 -0.96
N LYS A 133 7.35 -3.14 -0.71
CA LYS A 133 6.91 -3.70 0.58
C LYS A 133 7.68 -3.04 1.71
N THR A 134 6.95 -2.39 2.60
CA THR A 134 7.49 -1.46 3.60
C THR A 134 6.96 -1.83 4.98
N GLY A 135 7.86 -1.93 5.95
CA GLY A 135 7.50 -1.98 7.35
C GLY A 135 7.55 -0.60 7.98
N ILE A 136 6.46 -0.15 8.58
CA ILE A 136 6.46 1.06 9.41
C ILE A 136 6.38 0.60 10.87
N ILE A 137 7.40 0.92 11.65
CA ILE A 137 7.51 0.52 13.05
C ILE A 137 7.42 1.78 13.89
N LEU A 138 6.32 1.93 14.60
CA LEU A 138 6.08 3.02 15.52
C LEU A 138 6.46 2.55 16.94
N THR A 139 7.33 3.27 17.62
CA THR A 139 7.65 3.04 19.03
C THR A 139 7.25 4.25 19.86
N GLN A 140 6.55 4.00 20.95
CA GLN A 140 6.28 5.01 21.97
C GLN A 140 6.09 4.30 23.31
N GLN A 141 6.98 4.60 24.26
CA GLN A 141 6.94 4.03 25.61
C GLN A 141 6.78 2.49 25.57
N GLU A 142 5.84 1.91 26.30
CA GLU A 142 5.58 0.47 26.39
C GLU A 142 5.00 -0.19 25.11
N GLU A 143 4.79 0.55 24.02
CA GLU A 143 4.14 0.00 22.82
C GLU A 143 4.98 0.14 21.54
N ILE A 144 5.04 -0.94 20.76
CA ILE A 144 5.52 -0.94 19.38
C ILE A 144 4.41 -1.40 18.45
N LYS A 145 3.97 -0.51 17.55
CA LYS A 145 3.01 -0.83 16.47
C LYS A 145 3.78 -1.04 15.17
N CYS A 146 3.52 -2.14 14.49
CA CYS A 146 4.13 -2.48 13.21
C CYS A 146 3.05 -2.58 12.15
N ILE A 147 3.19 -1.78 11.09
CA ILE A 147 2.30 -1.78 9.94
C ILE A 147 3.07 -2.43 8.78
N ASP A 148 2.54 -3.53 8.26
CA ASP A 148 2.98 -4.08 6.97
C ASP A 148 2.24 -3.33 5.86
N ALA A 149 2.98 -2.58 5.05
CA ALA A 149 2.43 -1.80 3.96
C ALA A 149 2.98 -2.28 2.60
N ASN A 150 2.13 -2.25 1.58
CA ASN A 150 2.51 -2.53 0.20
C ASN A 150 1.72 -1.63 -0.75
N LEU A 151 2.41 -1.00 -1.71
CA LEU A 151 1.80 -0.07 -2.67
C LEU A 151 0.94 1.01 -1.98
N GLY A 152 1.42 1.53 -0.85
CA GLY A 152 0.71 2.57 -0.11
C GLY A 152 -0.55 2.10 0.63
N SER A 153 -0.83 0.80 0.68
CA SER A 153 -1.96 0.21 1.42
C SER A 153 -1.47 -0.61 2.61
N VAL A 154 -2.31 -0.71 3.64
CA VAL A 154 -2.07 -1.57 4.81
C VAL A 154 -2.44 -3.01 4.46
N ASN A 155 -1.52 -3.95 4.69
CA ASN A 155 -1.78 -5.39 4.58
C ASN A 155 -2.11 -6.02 5.95
N ASP A 156 -1.32 -5.71 6.97
CA ASP A 156 -1.45 -6.26 8.33
C ASP A 156 -0.93 -5.25 9.35
N THR A 157 -1.38 -5.39 10.60
CA THR A 157 -0.90 -4.59 11.73
C THR A 157 -0.69 -5.49 12.96
N LYS A 158 0.46 -5.33 13.59
CA LYS A 158 0.85 -6.06 14.80
C LYS A 158 1.26 -5.06 15.88
N VAL A 159 0.85 -5.31 17.12
CA VAL A 159 1.17 -4.45 18.26
C VAL A 159 1.86 -5.28 19.32
N PHE A 160 3.03 -4.83 19.75
CA PHE A 160 3.81 -5.39 20.85
C PHE A 160 3.67 -4.46 22.05
N GLU A 161 3.17 -4.98 23.17
CA GLU A 161 2.95 -4.21 24.40
C GLU A 161 3.86 -4.77 25.51
N LEU A 162 4.61 -3.92 26.21
CA LEU A 162 5.43 -4.28 27.37
C LEU A 162 4.55 -4.34 28.62
N ASP A 163 4.58 -5.48 29.29
CA ASP A 163 3.98 -5.71 30.59
C ASP A 163 5.02 -5.38 31.67
N LEU A 164 4.90 -4.19 32.27
CA LEU A 164 5.86 -3.69 33.27
C LEU A 164 5.79 -4.43 34.62
N ASP A 165 4.73 -5.19 34.89
CA ASP A 165 4.60 -5.96 36.14
C ASP A 165 5.38 -7.28 36.05
N THR A 166 5.47 -7.84 34.84
CA THR A 166 6.15 -9.12 34.57
C THR A 166 7.49 -8.97 33.86
N GLU A 167 7.79 -7.76 33.35
CA GLU A 167 8.89 -7.49 32.42
C GLU A 167 8.83 -8.33 31.12
N ASP A 168 7.67 -8.88 30.80
CA ASP A 168 7.39 -9.64 29.58
C ASP A 168 6.64 -8.78 28.55
N TRP A 169 6.50 -9.26 27.32
CA TRP A 169 5.79 -8.56 26.24
C TRP A 169 4.63 -9.40 25.71
N ARG A 170 3.59 -8.74 25.20
CA ARG A 170 2.38 -9.35 24.61
C ARG A 170 2.24 -8.94 23.15
N LEU A 171 1.69 -9.84 22.31
CA LEU A 171 1.41 -9.58 20.89
C LEU A 171 -0.08 -9.52 20.64
N HIS A 172 -0.53 -8.44 19.99
CA HIS A 172 -1.87 -8.29 19.46
C HIS A 172 -1.81 -8.19 17.92
N GLN A 173 -2.79 -8.76 17.23
CA GLN A 173 -2.89 -8.74 15.76
C GLN A 173 -4.29 -8.28 15.33
N GLY A 174 -4.34 -7.40 14.32
CA GLY A 174 -5.57 -6.85 13.75
C GLY A 174 -5.58 -5.32 13.72
N ALA A 175 -6.59 -4.74 13.07
CA ALA A 175 -6.80 -3.29 13.02
C ALA A 175 -7.00 -2.74 14.43
N HIS A 176 -6.26 -1.68 14.77
CA HIS A 176 -6.34 -1.06 16.08
C HIS A 176 -7.74 -0.43 16.25
N LEU A 177 -8.58 -0.97 17.14
CA LEU A 177 -9.78 -0.25 17.57
C LEU A 177 -9.30 0.98 18.32
N ALA A 178 -9.54 2.17 17.78
CA ALA A 178 -9.18 3.48 18.33
C ALA A 178 -9.78 3.79 19.73
N ASP A 179 -10.36 2.80 20.40
CA ASP A 179 -11.15 2.95 21.62
C ASP A 179 -10.64 2.06 22.76
N ARG A 180 -9.31 1.92 22.91
CA ARG A 180 -8.71 1.60 24.21
C ARG A 180 -8.58 2.88 25.04
N ASN A 181 -9.72 3.51 25.31
CA ASN A 181 -9.87 4.46 26.41
C ASN A 181 -9.82 3.68 27.73
N MET A 182 -8.63 3.25 28.16
CA MET A 182 -8.42 2.76 29.52
C MET A 182 -8.47 3.94 30.50
N GLY A 183 -9.67 4.22 30.99
CA GLY A 183 -9.96 4.82 32.31
C GLY A 183 -9.01 5.91 32.79
N THR A 184 -9.18 7.13 32.30
CA THR A 184 -8.62 8.34 32.91
C THR A 184 -9.38 8.72 34.19
N SER A 185 -9.06 8.04 35.30
CA SER A 185 -9.31 8.58 36.63
C SER A 185 -8.17 9.55 37.00
N GLY A 186 -8.54 10.81 37.24
CA GLY A 186 -7.64 11.94 37.41
C GLY A 186 -6.86 11.92 38.73
N ALA A 187 -5.62 11.44 38.68
CA ALA A 187 -4.57 11.68 39.68
C ALA A 187 -3.19 11.25 39.14
N LYS A 188 -2.56 11.98 38.21
CA LYS A 188 -1.36 11.48 37.50
C LYS A 188 -0.34 12.57 37.10
N SER A 189 0.45 13.09 38.04
CA SER A 189 1.76 13.68 37.69
C SER A 189 2.89 12.86 38.29
N SER A 190 2.89 12.70 39.63
CA SER A 190 3.90 11.88 40.33
C SER A 190 3.94 10.39 39.91
N LYS A 191 2.78 9.80 39.56
CA LYS A 191 2.75 8.41 39.07
C LYS A 191 3.18 8.25 37.62
N GLN A 192 3.16 9.32 36.83
CA GLN A 192 3.53 9.28 35.41
C GLN A 192 5.06 9.37 35.26
N ASP A 193 5.72 10.12 36.15
CA ASP A 193 7.19 10.22 36.19
C ASP A 193 7.83 8.92 36.68
N GLU A 194 7.35 8.33 37.79
CA GLU A 194 7.85 7.01 38.25
C GLU A 194 7.66 5.90 37.20
N PHE A 195 6.64 6.01 36.35
CA PHE A 195 6.35 5.06 35.30
C PHE A 195 7.32 5.21 34.11
N LYS A 196 7.63 6.46 33.72
CA LYS A 196 8.65 6.74 32.71
C LYS A 196 10.03 6.28 33.14
N ASP A 197 10.42 6.57 34.39
CA ASP A 197 11.73 6.18 34.93
C ASP A 197 11.90 4.64 34.93
N ARG A 198 10.83 3.91 35.23
CA ARG A 198 10.82 2.45 35.12
C ARG A 198 10.95 2.01 33.67
N PHE A 199 10.17 2.55 32.76
CA PHE A 199 10.29 2.19 31.35
C PHE A 199 11.71 2.43 30.82
N GLU A 200 12.29 3.61 31.07
CA GLU A 200 13.65 3.95 30.65
C GLU A 200 14.70 2.96 31.20
N ALA A 201 14.54 2.51 32.45
CA ALA A 201 15.44 1.51 33.05
C ALA A 201 15.35 0.12 32.39
N HIS A 202 14.23 -0.23 31.75
CA HIS A 202 13.99 -1.53 31.13
C HIS A 202 13.96 -1.50 29.59
N ARG A 203 13.94 -0.31 28.98
CA ARG A 203 13.78 -0.07 27.53
C ARG A 203 14.76 -0.86 26.68
N GLU A 204 16.05 -0.77 26.99
CA GLU A 204 17.09 -1.49 26.23
C GLU A 204 16.87 -3.01 26.24
N ARG A 205 16.47 -3.58 27.38
CA ARG A 205 16.23 -5.01 27.51
C ARG A 205 15.02 -5.42 26.69
N TRP A 206 13.96 -4.63 26.74
CA TRP A 206 12.75 -4.89 25.99
C TRP A 206 13.00 -4.84 24.47
N TYR A 207 13.69 -3.82 23.97
CA TYR A 207 14.06 -3.74 22.56
C TYR A 207 14.94 -4.92 22.12
N LYS A 208 15.89 -5.36 22.95
CA LYS A 208 16.68 -6.59 22.67
C LYS A 208 15.81 -7.85 22.54
N GLN A 209 14.65 -7.91 23.21
CA GLN A 209 13.71 -9.04 23.09
C GLN A 209 12.75 -8.92 21.89
N VAL A 210 12.36 -7.70 21.51
CA VAL A 210 11.39 -7.45 20.44
C VAL A 210 12.08 -7.36 19.08
N ALA A 211 13.27 -6.76 18.99
CA ALA A 211 14.00 -6.55 17.74
C ALA A 211 14.21 -7.84 16.90
N PRO A 212 14.59 -9.01 17.47
CA PRO A 212 14.67 -10.24 16.69
C PRO A 212 13.34 -10.67 16.07
N LYS A 213 12.21 -10.31 16.68
CA LYS A 213 10.86 -10.59 16.15
C LYS A 213 10.50 -9.63 15.03
N LEU A 214 10.91 -8.36 15.15
CA LEU A 214 10.79 -7.37 14.08
C LEU A 214 11.63 -7.78 12.87
N ASP A 215 12.86 -8.24 13.08
CA ASP A 215 13.73 -8.75 12.02
C ASP A 215 13.13 -9.96 11.31
N LYS A 216 12.51 -10.87 12.09
CA LYS A 216 11.78 -12.02 11.56
C LYS A 216 10.56 -11.56 10.78
N LEU A 217 9.76 -10.63 11.31
CA LEU A 217 8.58 -10.08 10.64
C LEU A 217 8.96 -9.43 9.30
N ALA A 218 10.03 -8.63 9.30
CA ALA A 218 10.57 -8.00 8.10
C ALA A 218 11.02 -9.04 7.05
N LYS A 219 11.65 -10.13 7.50
CA LYS A 219 12.04 -11.23 6.62
C LYS A 219 10.83 -11.98 6.06
N ASP A 220 9.89 -12.36 6.91
CA ASP A 220 8.73 -13.18 6.55
C ASP A 220 7.79 -12.42 5.59
N ASN A 221 7.62 -11.11 5.80
CA ASN A 221 6.82 -10.25 4.91
C ASN A 221 7.60 -9.77 3.67
N GLY A 222 8.92 -9.96 3.64
CA GLY A 222 9.78 -9.51 2.55
C GLY A 222 9.87 -7.99 2.45
N TRP A 223 9.95 -7.29 3.59
CA TRP A 223 10.15 -5.85 3.64
C TRP A 223 11.45 -5.46 2.95
N GLN A 224 11.34 -4.51 2.03
CA GLN A 224 12.45 -3.91 1.30
C GLN A 224 12.84 -2.55 1.88
N ARG A 225 11.90 -1.87 2.54
CA ARG A 225 12.14 -0.63 3.31
C ARG A 225 11.56 -0.75 4.71
N ILE A 226 12.22 -0.12 5.66
CA ILE A 226 11.76 -0.02 7.05
C ILE A 226 11.86 1.44 7.48
N TYR A 227 10.76 1.96 8.02
CA TYR A 227 10.71 3.28 8.67
C TYR A 227 10.50 3.08 10.17
N LEU A 228 11.30 3.78 10.97
CA LEU A 228 11.02 3.91 12.40
C LEU A 228 10.36 5.25 12.68
N VAL A 229 9.33 5.24 13.52
CA VAL A 229 8.57 6.44 13.88
C VAL A 229 8.47 6.51 15.41
N GLY A 230 8.85 7.64 16.00
CA GLY A 230 8.83 7.79 17.45
C GLY A 230 9.80 8.86 17.92
N ALA A 231 9.97 8.98 19.25
CA ALA A 231 10.98 9.87 19.81
C ALA A 231 12.39 9.42 19.39
N HIS A 232 13.30 10.38 19.20
CA HIS A 232 14.64 10.12 18.67
C HIS A 232 15.38 9.01 19.43
N GLU A 233 15.42 9.10 20.77
CA GLU A 233 16.06 8.11 21.65
C GLU A 233 15.48 6.71 21.48
N GLU A 234 14.15 6.59 21.42
CA GLU A 234 13.48 5.30 21.25
C GLU A 234 13.79 4.68 19.89
N THR A 235 13.75 5.48 18.82
CA THR A 235 14.05 5.00 17.46
C THR A 235 15.51 4.60 17.30
N ASP A 236 16.43 5.30 17.96
CA ASP A 236 17.87 5.01 17.91
C ASP A 236 18.19 3.71 18.67
N ASP A 237 17.63 3.54 19.88
CA ASP A 237 17.83 2.34 20.68
C ASP A 237 17.24 1.10 19.99
N LEU A 238 16.07 1.25 19.36
CA LEU A 238 15.43 0.17 18.61
C LEU A 238 16.22 -0.21 17.35
N GLU A 239 16.70 0.79 16.59
CA GLU A 239 17.55 0.57 15.42
C GLU A 239 18.83 -0.20 15.80
N GLN A 240 19.49 0.18 16.89
CA GLN A 240 20.70 -0.52 17.38
C GLN A 240 20.44 -1.97 17.78
N ALA A 241 19.21 -2.29 18.23
CA ALA A 241 18.82 -3.65 18.58
C ALA A 241 18.42 -4.50 17.37
N MET A 242 18.06 -3.88 16.24
CA MET A 242 17.64 -4.54 15.01
C MET A 242 18.82 -4.88 14.10
N ASN A 243 18.69 -5.96 13.33
CA ASN A 243 19.68 -6.33 12.30
C ASN A 243 19.27 -5.87 10.90
N LYS A 244 17.98 -5.62 10.67
CA LYS A 244 17.50 -5.11 9.39
C LYS A 244 17.81 -3.62 9.24
N PRO A 245 18.30 -3.19 8.07
CA PRO A 245 18.60 -1.78 7.84
C PRO A 245 17.31 -0.96 7.88
N VAL A 246 17.40 0.20 8.52
CA VAL A 246 16.35 1.21 8.56
C VAL A 246 16.63 2.24 7.47
N GLU A 247 15.62 2.53 6.66
CA GLU A 247 15.72 3.51 5.57
C GLU A 247 15.71 4.94 6.14
N ASN A 248 14.80 5.19 7.09
CA ASN A 248 14.66 6.50 7.70
C ASN A 248 14.01 6.43 9.09
N LYS A 249 14.26 7.45 9.91
CA LYS A 249 13.68 7.66 11.24
C LYS A 249 12.89 8.96 11.27
N ILE A 250 11.66 8.91 11.75
CA ILE A 250 10.72 10.05 11.74
C ILE A 250 10.34 10.39 13.18
N ASN A 251 10.69 11.60 13.59
CA ASN A 251 10.36 12.12 14.92
C ASN A 251 8.94 12.71 14.95
N LYS A 252 7.94 11.83 14.99
CA LYS A 252 6.52 12.17 15.13
C LYS A 252 5.84 11.21 16.10
N ASN A 253 4.83 11.69 16.81
CA ASN A 253 3.94 10.84 17.57
C ASN A 253 2.76 10.40 16.69
N LEU A 254 2.82 9.15 16.20
CA LEU A 254 1.82 8.60 15.30
C LEU A 254 1.17 7.29 15.79
N LEU A 255 1.52 6.81 17.00
CA LEU A 255 1.12 5.48 17.50
C LEU A 255 -0.42 5.29 17.48
N ASN A 256 -1.15 6.30 17.97
CA ASN A 256 -2.61 6.28 18.11
C ASN A 256 -3.36 6.68 16.84
N HIS A 257 -2.66 6.96 15.73
CA HIS A 257 -3.31 7.29 14.47
C HIS A 257 -3.70 6.03 13.68
N GLU A 258 -4.76 6.17 12.89
CA GLU A 258 -5.16 5.15 11.91
C GLU A 258 -4.02 4.89 10.93
N GLU A 259 -3.87 3.62 10.55
CA GLU A 259 -2.75 3.15 9.75
C GLU A 259 -2.65 3.87 8.39
N THR A 260 -3.79 4.20 7.77
CA THR A 260 -3.85 4.98 6.53
C THR A 260 -3.17 6.34 6.69
N LYS A 261 -3.47 7.05 7.79
CA LYS A 261 -2.85 8.34 8.08
C LYS A 261 -1.36 8.20 8.37
N VAL A 262 -0.95 7.12 9.05
CA VAL A 262 0.48 6.84 9.28
C VAL A 262 1.21 6.68 7.95
N ILE A 263 0.67 5.91 7.01
CA ILE A 263 1.27 5.74 5.67
C ILE A 263 1.39 7.09 4.96
N GLU A 264 0.34 7.92 4.99
CA GLU A 264 0.39 9.25 4.37
C GLU A 264 1.50 10.14 4.92
N GLU A 265 1.70 10.13 6.24
CA GLU A 265 2.67 10.99 6.91
C GLU A 265 4.12 10.47 6.91
N VAL A 266 4.33 9.21 6.52
CA VAL A 266 5.63 8.51 6.60
C VAL A 266 6.15 8.13 5.23
N VAL A 267 5.26 7.63 4.37
CA VAL A 267 5.62 7.07 3.05
C VAL A 267 5.37 8.08 1.95
N PHE A 268 4.37 8.97 2.11
CA PHE A 268 4.04 10.01 1.11
C PHE A 268 4.46 11.43 1.53
N ALA A 269 5.12 11.58 2.67
CA ALA A 269 5.62 12.86 3.19
C ALA A 269 6.95 13.27 2.55
#